data_AF-A0A5J6V4T7-F1
#
_entry.id   AF-A0A5J6V4T7-F1
#
_cell.length_a   1.000
_cell.length_b   1.000
_cell.length_c   1.000
_cell.angle_alpha   90.00
_cell.angle_beta   90.00
_cell.angle_gamma   90.00
#
_symmetry.space_group_name_H-M   'P 1'
#
loop_
_entity.id
_entity.type
_entity.pdbx_description
1 polymer ?
#
loop_
_entity_poly.entity_id
_entity_poly.type
_entity_poly.pdbx_seq_one_letter_code
_entity_poly.pdbx_strand_id
1 'polypeptide(L)'
;MPPAPVRPRLLVNGNAAPSLHRDLTSVRVHVAVGQATAQVALAGPAEVGLFDLDDVVNTSLEIRLLQDEEFFAGWLTAVETKSGADVRTVLYAEGSAPETASSSPLPLSFGAEASGSVRRDADGWTAHCTCSQLALRMNSRIALTTQDPAFDGQLRVVEAWYTITAQEASVEFLAVDDRSA
;
A
#
# COMPACT_ATOMS: atom_id res chain seq x y z
N MET A 1 19.77 -1.69 13.92
CA MET A 1 19.39 -2.23 12.61
C MET A 1 17.89 -2.07 12.48
N PRO A 2 17.34 -1.44 11.42
CA PRO A 2 15.90 -1.40 11.23
C PRO A 2 15.36 -2.84 11.12
N PRO A 3 14.14 -3.13 11.60
CA PRO A 3 13.52 -4.43 11.34
C PRO A 3 13.46 -4.67 9.82
N ALA A 4 13.74 -5.89 9.39
CA ALA A 4 13.61 -6.25 7.99
C ALA A 4 12.14 -6.06 7.56
N PRO A 5 11.88 -5.49 6.38
CA PRO A 5 10.51 -5.33 5.89
C PRO A 5 9.81 -6.69 5.86
N VAL A 6 8.58 -6.73 6.39
CA VAL A 6 7.74 -7.91 6.29
C VAL A 6 7.42 -8.12 4.81
N ARG A 7 7.82 -9.27 4.26
CA ARG A 7 7.50 -9.59 2.87
C ARG A 7 6.00 -9.78 2.73
N PRO A 8 5.36 -9.15 1.73
CA PRO A 8 3.93 -9.28 1.55
C PRO A 8 3.59 -10.73 1.17
N ARG A 9 2.48 -11.24 1.69
CA ARG A 9 1.92 -12.52 1.29
C ARG A 9 0.85 -12.29 0.22
N LEU A 10 1.01 -12.96 -0.90
CA LEU A 10 0.19 -12.94 -2.10
C LEU A 10 -0.59 -14.25 -2.13
N LEU A 11 -1.90 -14.13 -2.28
CA LEU A 11 -2.78 -15.26 -2.51
C LEU A 11 -3.50 -15.05 -3.84
N VAL A 12 -3.54 -16.10 -4.65
CA VAL A 12 -4.23 -16.12 -5.94
C VAL A 12 -5.36 -17.13 -5.82
N ASN A 13 -6.59 -16.71 -6.10
CA ASN A 13 -7.79 -17.55 -5.93
C ASN A 13 -7.85 -18.15 -4.51
N GLY A 14 -7.54 -17.35 -3.49
CA GLY A 14 -7.50 -17.75 -2.08
C GLY A 14 -6.34 -18.67 -1.68
N ASN A 15 -5.51 -19.11 -2.63
CA ASN A 15 -4.41 -20.03 -2.38
C ASN A 15 -3.06 -19.30 -2.35
N ALA A 16 -2.18 -19.68 -1.44
CA ALA A 16 -0.82 -19.14 -1.44
C ALA A 16 -0.12 -19.58 -2.73
N ALA A 17 0.59 -18.65 -3.37
CA ALA A 17 1.31 -18.91 -4.61
C ALA A 17 2.84 -18.77 -4.38
N PRO A 18 3.54 -19.82 -3.93
CA PRO A 18 4.94 -19.74 -3.50
C PRO A 18 5.92 -19.30 -4.59
N SER A 19 5.63 -19.58 -5.86
CA SER A 19 6.45 -19.14 -6.98
C SER A 19 6.44 -17.61 -7.12
N LEU A 20 5.27 -16.98 -7.07
CA LEU A 20 5.13 -15.52 -7.11
C LEU A 20 5.88 -14.84 -5.95
N HIS A 21 5.91 -15.46 -4.77
CA HIS A 21 6.67 -14.97 -3.61
C HIS A 21 8.16 -14.90 -3.85
N ARG A 22 8.69 -15.92 -4.52
CA ARG A 22 10.12 -16.02 -4.80
C ARG A 22 10.55 -14.96 -5.82
N ASP A 23 9.69 -14.70 -6.79
CA ASP A 23 9.99 -13.81 -7.92
C ASP A 23 9.53 -12.37 -7.67
N LEU A 24 8.95 -12.08 -6.52
CA LEU A 24 8.47 -10.74 -6.18
C LEU A 24 9.59 -9.69 -6.20
N THR A 25 9.43 -8.68 -7.06
CA THR A 25 10.33 -7.53 -7.18
C THR A 25 9.76 -6.28 -6.53
N SER A 26 8.47 -6.03 -6.71
CA SER A 26 7.78 -4.92 -6.04
C SER A 26 6.28 -5.18 -5.91
N VAL A 27 5.69 -4.75 -4.80
CA VAL A 27 4.24 -4.58 -4.64
C VAL A 27 3.97 -3.10 -4.47
N ARG A 28 3.00 -2.58 -5.23
CA ARG A 28 2.41 -1.28 -4.99
C ARG A 28 0.91 -1.44 -4.82
N VAL A 29 0.35 -0.96 -3.72
CA VAL A 29 -1.09 -0.89 -3.54
C VAL A 29 -1.48 0.56 -3.28
N HIS A 30 -2.44 1.05 -4.04
CA HIS A 30 -3.02 2.38 -3.88
C HIS A 30 -4.44 2.23 -3.36
N VAL A 31 -4.76 2.95 -2.31
CA VAL A 31 -6.10 3.00 -1.73
C VAL A 31 -6.56 4.44 -1.67
N ALA A 32 -7.72 4.69 -2.26
CA ALA A 32 -8.46 5.93 -2.24
C ALA A 32 -9.93 5.63 -1.94
N VAL A 33 -10.72 6.65 -1.64
CA VAL A 33 -12.14 6.53 -1.21
C VAL A 33 -12.90 5.45 -2.00
N GLY A 34 -13.23 4.34 -1.33
CA GLY A 34 -14.04 3.23 -1.85
C GLY A 34 -13.37 2.33 -2.89
N GLN A 35 -12.10 2.55 -3.24
CA GLN A 35 -11.42 1.78 -4.28
C GLN A 35 -9.95 1.52 -3.92
N ALA A 36 -9.49 0.31 -4.16
CA ALA A 36 -8.08 -0.02 -4.13
C ALA A 36 -7.63 -0.58 -5.48
N THR A 37 -6.39 -0.27 -5.86
CA THR A 37 -5.72 -0.88 -7.00
C THR A 37 -4.39 -1.48 -6.55
N ALA A 38 -4.00 -2.59 -7.15
CA ALA A 38 -2.72 -3.22 -6.87
C ALA A 38 -1.94 -3.46 -8.15
N GLN A 39 -0.63 -3.23 -8.05
CA GLN A 39 0.36 -3.56 -9.05
C GLN A 39 1.41 -4.47 -8.41
N VAL A 40 1.52 -5.69 -8.89
CA VAL A 40 2.51 -6.67 -8.40
C VAL A 40 3.47 -6.99 -9.52
N ALA A 41 4.75 -6.80 -9.26
CA ALA A 41 5.80 -7.04 -10.23
C ALA A 41 6.66 -8.23 -9.85
N LEU A 42 6.90 -9.10 -10.83
CA LEU A 42 7.62 -10.35 -10.69
C LEU A 42 8.81 -10.39 -11.66
N ALA A 43 9.90 -10.99 -11.22
CA ALA A 43 11.04 -11.34 -12.06
C ALA A 43 10.65 -12.52 -12.95
N GLY A 44 10.93 -12.42 -14.25
CA GLY A 44 10.62 -13.47 -15.21
C GLY A 44 9.19 -13.45 -15.76
N PRO A 45 8.89 -14.36 -16.69
CA PRO A 45 7.56 -14.52 -17.26
C PRO A 45 6.57 -15.07 -16.22
N ALA A 46 5.27 -14.85 -16.43
CA ALA A 46 4.24 -15.57 -15.68
C ALA A 46 4.50 -17.09 -15.80
N GLU A 47 4.41 -17.82 -14.70
CA GLU A 47 4.47 -19.28 -14.76
C GLU A 47 3.34 -19.78 -15.67
N VAL A 48 3.71 -20.60 -16.66
CA VAL A 48 2.78 -21.17 -17.63
C VAL A 48 1.68 -21.92 -16.88
N GLY A 49 0.43 -21.44 -16.99
CA GLY A 49 -0.75 -22.02 -16.35
C GLY A 49 -1.24 -21.32 -15.08
N LEU A 50 -0.51 -20.33 -14.54
CA LEU A 50 -1.00 -19.53 -13.40
C LEU A 50 -1.99 -18.44 -13.85
N PHE A 51 -1.78 -17.88 -15.04
CA PHE A 51 -2.62 -16.83 -15.61
C PHE A 51 -2.70 -17.03 -17.12
N ASP A 52 -3.70 -17.77 -17.59
CA ASP A 52 -4.07 -17.67 -19.00
C ASP A 52 -4.76 -16.32 -19.21
N LEU A 53 -4.51 -15.63 -20.33
CA LEU A 53 -5.04 -14.29 -20.56
C LEU A 53 -6.58 -14.26 -20.53
N ASP A 54 -7.21 -15.38 -20.90
CA ASP A 54 -8.66 -15.57 -20.88
C ASP A 54 -9.23 -15.72 -19.45
N ASP A 55 -8.41 -16.12 -18.47
CA ASP A 55 -8.83 -16.38 -17.08
C ASP A 55 -8.63 -15.19 -16.13
N VAL A 56 -8.08 -14.08 -16.61
CA VAL A 56 -7.76 -12.90 -15.80
C VAL A 56 -9.00 -12.39 -15.04
N VAL A 57 -10.15 -12.32 -15.72
CA VAL A 57 -11.41 -11.80 -15.14
C VAL A 57 -11.97 -12.63 -14.00
N ASN A 58 -11.58 -13.90 -13.88
CA ASN A 58 -12.03 -14.80 -12.82
C ASN A 58 -10.97 -15.05 -11.75
N THR A 59 -9.84 -14.36 -11.85
CA THR A 59 -8.72 -14.57 -10.93
C THR A 59 -8.72 -13.51 -9.85
N SER A 60 -8.80 -13.92 -8.58
CA SER A 60 -8.68 -13.02 -7.44
C SER A 60 -7.22 -12.89 -6.98
N LEU A 61 -6.88 -11.71 -6.46
CA LEU A 61 -5.61 -11.37 -5.85
C LEU A 61 -5.83 -10.79 -4.45
N GLU A 62 -5.23 -11.42 -3.46
CA GLU A 62 -5.15 -10.89 -2.09
C GLU A 62 -3.69 -10.57 -1.75
N ILE A 63 -3.46 -9.45 -1.07
CA ILE A 63 -2.14 -9.01 -0.60
C ILE A 63 -2.22 -8.73 0.89
N ARG A 64 -1.41 -9.45 1.67
CA ARG A 64 -1.28 -9.29 3.12
C ARG A 64 0.07 -8.66 3.44
N LEU A 65 0.07 -7.50 4.08
CA LEU A 65 1.30 -6.78 4.40
C LEU A 65 1.87 -7.15 5.77
N LEU A 66 1.01 -7.52 6.71
CA LEU A 66 1.39 -7.99 8.05
C LEU A 66 0.85 -9.42 8.25
N GLN A 67 1.39 -10.09 9.27
CA GLN A 67 0.95 -11.45 9.59
C GLN A 67 -0.55 -11.44 9.90
N ASP A 68 -1.31 -12.23 9.14
CA ASP A 68 -2.77 -12.38 9.24
C ASP A 68 -3.59 -11.11 8.96
N GLU A 69 -2.97 -10.03 8.48
CA GLU A 69 -3.67 -8.81 8.07
C GLU A 69 -3.68 -8.66 6.56
N GLU A 70 -4.89 -8.68 6.00
CA GLU A 70 -5.12 -8.33 4.62
C GLU A 70 -5.04 -6.82 4.42
N PHE A 71 -4.33 -6.42 3.37
CA PHE A 71 -4.27 -5.03 2.95
C PHE A 71 -5.11 -4.79 1.70
N PHE A 72 -5.16 -5.75 0.78
CA PHE A 72 -5.88 -5.66 -0.48
C PHE A 72 -6.56 -6.98 -0.80
N ALA A 73 -7.80 -6.89 -1.26
CA ALA A 73 -8.58 -7.97 -1.84
C ALA A 73 -9.23 -7.48 -3.14
N GLY A 74 -8.97 -8.15 -4.26
CA GLY A 74 -9.52 -7.71 -5.55
C GLY A 74 -9.45 -8.75 -6.65
N TRP A 75 -9.87 -8.35 -7.84
CA TRP A 75 -9.82 -9.15 -9.06
C TRP A 75 -8.69 -8.67 -9.95
N LEU A 76 -7.96 -9.61 -10.56
CA LEU A 76 -6.99 -9.27 -11.60
C LEU A 76 -7.73 -8.66 -12.79
N THR A 77 -7.17 -7.59 -13.33
CA THR A 77 -7.72 -6.87 -14.48
C THR A 77 -6.81 -6.96 -15.70
N ALA A 78 -5.50 -7.12 -15.48
CA ALA A 78 -4.55 -7.32 -16.57
C ALA A 78 -3.29 -8.03 -16.10
N VAL A 79 -2.62 -8.69 -17.06
CA VAL A 79 -1.27 -9.22 -16.91
C VAL A 79 -0.42 -8.68 -18.05
N GLU A 80 0.66 -7.99 -17.72
CA GLU A 80 1.63 -7.48 -18.70
C GLU A 80 2.98 -8.17 -18.53
N THR A 81 3.43 -8.90 -19.55
CA THR A 81 4.80 -9.42 -19.60
C THR A 81 5.64 -8.56 -20.55
N LYS A 82 6.65 -7.89 -20.01
CA LYS A 82 7.61 -7.09 -20.77
C LYS A 82 8.84 -7.94 -21.08
N SER A 83 9.13 -8.10 -22.37
CA SER A 83 10.35 -8.74 -22.86
C SER A 83 11.50 -7.73 -22.97
N GLY A 84 12.73 -8.16 -22.65
CA GLY A 84 13.92 -7.30 -22.70
C GLY A 84 15.14 -7.99 -22.09
N ALA A 85 16.14 -7.20 -21.67
CA ALA A 85 17.31 -7.72 -20.96
C ALA A 85 16.92 -8.42 -19.64
N ASP A 86 15.90 -7.90 -18.96
CA ASP A 86 15.23 -8.53 -17.84
C ASP A 86 13.75 -8.74 -18.19
N VAL A 87 13.31 -10.01 -18.24
CA VAL A 87 11.89 -10.32 -18.40
C VAL A 87 11.17 -9.98 -17.10
N ARG A 88 10.06 -9.23 -17.20
CA ARG A 88 9.26 -8.82 -16.03
C ARG A 88 7.79 -9.04 -16.31
N THR A 89 7.08 -9.58 -15.33
CA THR A 89 5.61 -9.69 -15.36
C THR A 89 5.00 -8.75 -14.34
N VAL A 90 3.94 -8.05 -14.74
CA VAL A 90 3.19 -7.14 -13.88
C VAL A 90 1.73 -7.58 -13.86
N LEU A 91 1.22 -7.87 -12.66
CA LEU A 91 -0.18 -8.14 -12.39
C LEU A 91 -0.85 -6.84 -11.95
N TYR A 92 -1.98 -6.51 -12.57
CA TYR A 92 -2.82 -5.38 -12.19
C TYR A 92 -4.13 -5.91 -11.64
N ALA A 93 -4.62 -5.29 -10.57
CA ALA A 93 -5.86 -5.68 -9.91
C ALA A 93 -6.66 -4.47 -9.42
N GLU A 94 -7.97 -4.63 -9.38
CA GLU A 94 -8.91 -3.68 -8.80
C GLU A 94 -9.71 -4.34 -7.69
N GLY A 95 -9.97 -3.62 -6.61
CA GLY A 95 -10.66 -4.18 -5.46
C GLY A 95 -10.83 -3.21 -4.32
N SER A 96 -10.66 -3.72 -3.11
CA SER A 96 -10.88 -3.01 -1.85
C SER A 96 -9.75 -3.27 -0.86
N ALA A 97 -9.65 -2.39 0.13
CA ALA A 97 -8.73 -2.52 1.25
C ALA A 97 -9.49 -2.31 2.56
N PRO A 98 -9.11 -2.97 3.67
CA PRO A 98 -9.78 -2.75 4.95
C PRO A 98 -9.67 -1.29 5.41
N GLU A 99 -10.82 -0.67 5.67
CA GLU A 99 -10.91 0.72 6.11
C GLU A 99 -10.84 0.88 7.64
N THR A 100 -10.73 -0.22 8.39
CA THR A 100 -10.77 -0.18 9.86
C THR A 100 -9.62 0.66 10.42
N ALA A 101 -9.97 1.85 10.91
CA ALA A 101 -9.09 2.78 11.56
C ALA A 101 -8.65 2.30 12.96
N SER A 102 -7.47 2.75 13.38
CA SER A 102 -7.10 2.70 14.80
C SER A 102 -8.01 3.64 15.60
N SER A 103 -8.55 3.16 16.74
CA SER A 103 -9.31 4.00 17.66
C SER A 103 -8.45 5.10 18.30
N SER A 104 -7.16 4.84 18.45
CA SER A 104 -6.18 5.77 19.00
C SER A 104 -5.37 6.43 17.88
N PRO A 105 -5.14 7.75 17.90
CA PRO A 105 -4.28 8.40 16.92
C PRO A 105 -2.87 7.79 16.95
N LEU A 106 -2.36 7.41 15.77
CA LEU A 106 -0.99 6.96 15.59
C LEU A 106 -0.06 8.18 15.71
N PRO A 107 0.86 8.23 16.70
CA PRO A 107 1.83 9.32 16.77
C PRO A 107 2.80 9.23 15.59
N LEU A 108 3.00 10.34 14.89
CA LEU A 108 4.02 10.48 13.85
C LEU A 108 4.80 11.79 14.04
N SER A 109 6.12 11.67 14.13
CA SER A 109 7.05 12.79 14.23
C SER A 109 7.63 13.13 12.85
N PHE A 110 7.33 14.31 12.35
CA PHE A 110 7.82 14.77 11.04
C PHE A 110 9.33 15.05 11.08
N GLY A 111 10.05 14.57 10.07
CA GLY A 111 11.51 14.59 9.98
C GLY A 111 12.23 13.43 10.67
N ALA A 112 11.56 12.70 11.57
CA ALA A 112 12.11 11.52 12.24
C ALA A 112 11.45 10.22 11.78
N GLU A 113 10.12 10.21 11.69
CA GLU A 113 9.31 9.02 11.36
C GLU A 113 8.59 9.15 10.01
N ALA A 114 8.29 10.40 9.62
CA ALA A 114 7.68 10.73 8.35
C ALA A 114 8.45 11.86 7.65
N SER A 115 8.51 11.83 6.32
CA SER A 115 9.07 12.90 5.48
C SER A 115 8.04 13.35 4.45
N GLY A 116 8.10 14.59 3.97
CA GLY A 116 7.14 15.09 2.97
C GLY A 116 6.82 16.56 3.10
N SER A 117 5.54 16.91 3.15
CA SER A 117 5.07 18.28 3.35
C SER A 117 3.80 18.34 4.18
N VAL A 118 3.67 19.41 4.96
CA VAL A 118 2.47 19.76 5.73
C VAL A 118 2.10 21.18 5.35
N ARG A 119 0.83 21.40 5.00
CA ARG A 119 0.31 22.70 4.60
C ARG A 119 -0.96 23.00 5.38
N ARG A 120 -1.12 24.27 5.76
CA ARG A 120 -2.39 24.83 6.19
C ARG A 120 -3.00 25.63 5.04
N ASP A 121 -4.25 25.34 4.71
CA ASP A 121 -5.07 26.16 3.83
C ASP A 121 -6.38 26.57 4.53
N ALA A 122 -7.31 27.17 3.79
CA ALA A 122 -8.59 27.62 4.32
C ALA A 122 -9.47 26.46 4.80
N ASP A 123 -9.33 25.29 4.17
CA ASP A 123 -10.13 24.09 4.45
C ASP A 123 -9.52 23.23 5.56
N GLY A 124 -8.28 23.51 5.95
CA GLY A 124 -7.65 22.98 7.16
C GLY A 124 -6.21 22.58 6.95
N TRP A 125 -5.82 21.54 7.66
CA TRP A 125 -4.52 20.92 7.51
C TRP A 125 -4.55 19.85 6.42
N THR A 126 -3.52 19.84 5.58
CA THR A 126 -3.23 18.75 4.65
C THR A 126 -1.78 18.32 4.82
N ALA A 127 -1.55 17.03 4.99
CA ALA A 127 -0.22 16.44 5.01
C ALA A 127 -0.09 15.43 3.88
N HIS A 128 0.98 15.55 3.11
CA HIS A 128 1.39 14.57 2.12
C HIS A 128 2.76 14.06 2.54
N CYS A 129 2.80 12.85 3.06
CA CYS A 129 3.94 12.32 3.80
C CYS A 129 4.26 10.89 3.40
N THR A 130 5.50 10.48 3.63
CA THR A 130 5.98 9.12 3.47
C THR A 130 6.56 8.63 4.80
N CYS A 131 6.19 7.43 5.23
CA CYS A 131 6.76 6.78 6.42
C CYS A 131 6.98 5.28 6.19
N SER A 132 7.53 4.57 7.16
CA SER A 132 7.72 3.11 7.12
C SER A 132 6.65 2.33 7.90
N GLN A 133 5.63 3.02 8.45
CA GLN A 133 4.57 2.41 9.25
C GLN A 133 3.52 1.76 8.35
N LEU A 134 3.75 0.50 7.93
CA LEU A 134 2.83 -0.26 7.08
C LEU A 134 1.44 -0.51 7.70
N ALA A 135 1.30 -0.33 9.02
CA ALA A 135 0.03 -0.42 9.73
C ALA A 135 -0.85 0.83 9.58
N LEU A 136 -0.33 1.90 8.98
CA LEU A 136 -1.14 3.06 8.60
C LEU A 136 -2.16 2.60 7.56
N ARG A 137 -3.44 2.94 7.74
CA ARG A 137 -4.56 2.51 6.88
C ARG A 137 -5.38 3.73 6.47
N MET A 138 -6.24 3.55 5.48
CA MET A 138 -7.32 4.50 5.24
C MET A 138 -8.11 4.76 6.53
N ASN A 139 -8.55 6.00 6.71
CA ASN A 139 -9.24 6.48 7.90
C ASN A 139 -8.45 6.41 9.21
N SER A 140 -7.20 5.95 9.22
CA SER A 140 -6.37 6.03 10.42
C SER A 140 -6.22 7.48 10.86
N ARG A 141 -6.40 7.70 12.16
CA ARG A 141 -6.10 8.98 12.81
C ARG A 141 -4.61 9.05 13.11
N ILE A 142 -4.00 10.18 12.84
CA ILE A 142 -2.58 10.47 13.04
C ILE A 142 -2.48 11.69 13.95
N ALA A 143 -1.65 11.60 14.98
CA ALA A 143 -1.20 12.78 15.73
C ALA A 143 0.16 13.19 15.17
N LEU A 144 0.18 14.26 14.34
CA LEU A 144 1.39 14.74 13.70
C LEU A 144 2.07 15.78 14.59
N THR A 145 3.33 15.53 14.92
CA THR A 145 4.22 16.48 15.62
C THR A 145 5.31 16.95 14.67
N THR A 146 5.57 18.24 14.63
CA THR A 146 6.50 18.89 13.71
C THR A 146 7.56 19.71 14.47
N GLN A 147 8.50 20.33 13.75
CA GLN A 147 9.50 21.22 14.38
C GLN A 147 8.92 22.58 14.80
N ASP A 148 7.84 23.01 14.16
CA ASP A 148 7.12 24.22 14.49
C ASP A 148 5.73 23.84 15.01
N PRO A 149 5.48 23.90 16.33
CA PRO A 149 4.22 23.48 16.94
C PRO A 149 2.97 24.14 16.36
N ALA A 150 3.10 25.24 15.62
CA ALA A 150 1.98 25.82 14.87
C ALA A 150 1.41 24.87 13.80
N PHE A 151 2.17 23.86 13.37
CA PHE A 151 1.83 22.85 12.36
C PHE A 151 1.48 21.48 12.96
N ASP A 152 1.40 21.37 14.29
CA ASP A 152 0.97 20.15 14.97
C ASP A 152 -0.54 19.98 14.86
N GLY A 153 -1.01 18.74 14.77
CA GLY A 153 -2.44 18.49 14.60
C GLY A 153 -2.84 17.02 14.55
N GLN A 154 -4.15 16.78 14.60
CA GLN A 154 -4.74 15.47 14.35
C GLN A 154 -5.28 15.42 12.93
N LEU A 155 -4.81 14.45 12.16
CA LEU A 155 -5.17 14.26 10.75
C LEU A 155 -5.78 12.88 10.56
N ARG A 156 -6.61 12.75 9.54
CA ARG A 156 -7.15 11.48 9.08
C ARG A 156 -6.60 11.15 7.70
N VAL A 157 -6.10 9.93 7.54
CA VAL A 157 -5.63 9.41 6.25
C VAL A 157 -6.82 9.23 5.32
N VAL A 158 -6.74 9.83 4.13
CA VAL A 158 -7.78 9.78 3.09
C VAL A 158 -7.28 9.15 1.79
N GLU A 159 -5.97 8.95 1.67
CA GLU A 159 -5.37 8.24 0.55
C GLU A 159 -4.03 7.65 0.99
N ALA A 160 -3.67 6.48 0.48
CA ALA A 160 -2.39 5.86 0.79
C ALA A 160 -1.85 4.98 -0.34
N TRP A 161 -0.53 5.01 -0.53
CA TRP A 161 0.24 4.20 -1.46
C TRP A 161 1.29 3.41 -0.69
N TYR A 162 1.14 2.10 -0.70
CA TYR A 162 2.00 1.16 -0.02
C TYR A 162 2.96 0.62 -1.06
N THR A 163 4.25 0.83 -0.84
CA THR A 163 5.29 0.35 -1.74
C THR A 163 6.20 -0.58 -0.97
N ILE A 164 6.35 -1.81 -1.46
CA ILE A 164 7.27 -2.80 -0.89
C ILE A 164 8.14 -3.34 -2.00
N THR A 165 9.45 -3.27 -1.78
CA THR A 165 10.49 -3.84 -2.64
C THR A 165 11.37 -4.77 -1.81
N ALA A 166 12.42 -5.32 -2.42
CA ALA A 166 13.41 -6.09 -1.68
C ALA A 166 14.23 -5.25 -0.68
N GLN A 167 14.29 -3.92 -0.87
CA GLN A 167 15.14 -3.00 -0.10
C GLN A 167 14.36 -2.13 0.87
N GLU A 168 13.12 -1.78 0.53
CA GLU A 168 12.33 -0.80 1.28
C GLU A 168 10.87 -1.20 1.40
N ALA A 169 10.26 -0.76 2.49
CA ALA A 169 8.82 -0.74 2.66
C ALA A 169 8.42 0.65 3.14
N SER A 170 7.50 1.28 2.42
CA SER A 170 7.05 2.62 2.70
C SER A 170 5.56 2.78 2.44
N VAL A 171 4.98 3.76 3.12
CA VAL A 171 3.62 4.23 2.90
C VAL A 171 3.70 5.71 2.64
N GLU A 172 3.40 6.10 1.41
CA GLU A 172 3.06 7.48 1.06
C GLU A 172 1.58 7.68 1.37
N PHE A 173 1.19 8.79 1.97
CA PHE A 173 -0.20 9.03 2.35
C PHE A 173 -0.58 10.50 2.24
N LEU A 174 -1.84 10.72 1.93
CA LEU A 174 -2.52 12.00 2.07
C LEU A 174 -3.39 11.93 3.33
N ALA A 175 -3.19 12.89 4.23
CA ALA A 175 -4.03 13.07 5.39
C ALA A 175 -4.56 14.50 5.45
N VAL A 176 -5.80 14.63 5.89
CA VAL A 176 -6.49 15.92 6.04
C VAL A 176 -6.93 16.12 7.48
N ASP A 177 -7.22 17.36 7.85
CA ASP A 177 -7.73 17.74 9.17
C ASP A 177 -8.86 16.78 9.61
N ASP A 178 -8.71 16.17 10.80
CA ASP A 178 -9.70 15.26 11.36
C ASP A 178 -10.86 16.05 11.97
N ARG A 179 -11.51 16.85 11.13
CA ARG A 179 -12.77 17.51 11.48
C ARG A 179 -13.83 16.43 11.51
N SER A 180 -14.20 16.05 12.73
CA SER A 180 -15.30 15.14 12.99
C SER A 180 -16.51 15.59 12.17
N ALA A 181 -16.86 14.81 11.14
CA ALA A 181 -18.16 14.90 10.47
C ALA A 181 -19.25 14.36 11.40
#